data_AF-A0A4Q3D745-F1
#
_entry.id   AF-A0A4Q3D745-F1
#
_cell.length_a   1.000
_cell.length_b   1.000
_cell.length_c   1.000
_cell.angle_alpha   90.00
_cell.angle_beta   90.00
_cell.angle_gamma   90.00
#
_symmetry.space_group_name_H-M   'P 1'
#
loop_
_entity.id
_entity.type
_entity.pdbx_description
1 polymer ?
#
loop_
_entity_poly.entity_id
_entity_poly.type
_entity_poly.pdbx_seq_one_letter_code
_entity_poly.pdbx_strand_id
1 'polypeptide(L)'
;QVIRSFTFELGLDAGYKLEMNLEKVKQSLADKLNERLDEKPELLKWIISLALDRVGDNKSWNYRRELLDLTSEIFKERFQPFENALKELDSATLFQDLMKLTRARIAYFEEAGKTLGADALQVWEKSGVQMDELKGKSRHPFAKLHKLAAGDHAVFIDLKKVINNPEEYQKGGNLTASVAGLYNQINPVLLDLEDFFSAETGKYEMAKAINTNLYYLRLMQEMASLLTDYREENQALLISDAQFLLKGITADQQDNPSFIWEKMGNRYKNFLFDEFQDTSSFQWDNFLPLLQNTISEANGKLIDNLIVGDVKQSIYRWRNGDWRILLHKAKADIGNHNVESDSLEENYRSAANIIDFN
;
A
#
# COMPACT_ATOMS: atom_id res chain seq x y z
N GLN A 1 -2.35 21.78 -24.79
CA GLN A 1 -1.28 22.55 -25.48
C GLN A 1 0.08 22.36 -24.79
N VAL A 2 0.16 22.47 -23.47
CA VAL A 2 1.40 22.28 -22.69
C VAL A 2 2.05 20.90 -22.90
N ILE A 3 1.31 19.80 -22.77
CA ILE A 3 1.87 18.44 -23.00
C ILE A 3 2.38 18.29 -24.45
N ARG A 4 1.66 18.85 -25.43
CA ARG A 4 2.09 18.86 -26.84
C ARG A 4 3.40 19.63 -27.06
N SER A 5 3.65 20.70 -26.32
CA SER A 5 4.90 21.46 -26.44
C SER A 5 6.14 20.75 -25.84
N PHE A 6 5.93 19.61 -25.17
CA PHE A 6 6.99 18.79 -24.55
C PHE A 6 7.22 17.43 -25.23
N THR A 7 6.47 17.15 -26.30
CA THR A 7 6.48 15.85 -26.99
C THR A 7 7.87 15.43 -27.43
N PHE A 8 8.63 16.34 -28.03
CA PHE A 8 9.96 16.07 -28.56
C PHE A 8 10.96 15.75 -27.44
N GLU A 9 10.90 16.53 -26.36
CA GLU A 9 11.77 16.38 -25.19
C GLU A 9 11.45 15.14 -24.35
N LEU A 10 10.20 14.67 -24.42
CA LEU A 10 9.74 13.44 -23.78
C LEU A 10 10.09 12.18 -24.59
N GLY A 11 10.77 12.32 -25.73
CA GLY A 11 11.06 11.19 -26.63
C GLY A 11 9.80 10.57 -27.24
N LEU A 12 8.67 11.30 -27.23
CA LEU A 12 7.42 10.84 -27.79
C LEU A 12 7.37 11.17 -29.29
N ASP A 13 6.83 10.24 -30.08
CA ASP A 13 6.62 10.47 -31.51
C ASP A 13 5.63 11.63 -31.73
N ALA A 14 5.93 12.54 -32.66
CA ALA A 14 5.16 13.75 -32.91
C ALA A 14 3.71 13.50 -33.35
N GLY A 15 3.39 12.27 -33.78
CA GLY A 15 2.07 11.83 -34.23
C GLY A 15 1.10 11.38 -33.13
N TYR A 16 1.49 11.40 -31.86
CA TYR A 16 0.66 10.82 -30.80
C TYR A 16 -0.72 11.49 -30.62
N LYS A 17 -1.73 10.66 -30.32
CA LYS A 17 -3.08 11.11 -29.95
C LYS A 17 -3.26 11.03 -28.45
N LEU A 18 -3.76 12.11 -27.85
CA LEU A 18 -4.16 12.11 -26.44
C LEU A 18 -5.44 11.27 -26.30
N GLU A 19 -5.34 10.13 -25.62
CA GLU A 19 -6.47 9.25 -25.35
C GLU A 19 -7.05 9.61 -23.98
N MET A 20 -8.29 10.13 -24.02
CA MET A 20 -9.04 10.58 -22.85
C MET A 20 -9.95 9.47 -22.33
N ASN A 21 -10.32 8.49 -23.16
CA ASN A 21 -11.24 7.44 -22.79
C ASN A 21 -10.50 6.23 -22.19
N LEU A 22 -10.20 6.32 -20.90
CA LEU A 22 -9.54 5.23 -20.17
C LEU A 22 -10.38 3.94 -20.14
N GLU A 23 -11.71 4.03 -20.18
CA GLU A 23 -12.57 2.84 -20.20
C GLU A 23 -12.42 2.03 -21.48
N LYS A 24 -12.29 2.72 -22.63
CA LYS A 24 -11.96 2.07 -23.91
C LYS A 24 -10.61 1.34 -23.84
N VAL A 25 -9.60 1.99 -23.24
CA VAL A 25 -8.27 1.38 -23.07
C VAL A 25 -8.37 0.14 -22.18
N LYS A 26 -9.06 0.23 -21.03
CA LYS A 26 -9.27 -0.90 -20.11
C LYS A 26 -9.92 -2.10 -20.80
N GLN A 27 -10.96 -1.85 -21.60
CA GLN A 27 -11.63 -2.92 -22.36
C GLN A 27 -10.68 -3.57 -23.35
N SER A 28 -9.93 -2.77 -24.12
CA SER A 28 -8.94 -3.29 -25.07
C SER A 28 -7.85 -4.12 -24.38
N LEU A 29 -7.36 -3.69 -23.21
CA LEU A 29 -6.38 -4.47 -22.44
C LEU A 29 -6.94 -5.78 -21.92
N ALA A 30 -8.20 -5.77 -21.44
CA ALA A 30 -8.86 -6.98 -20.99
C ALA A 30 -9.05 -7.99 -22.14
N ASP A 31 -9.42 -7.51 -23.32
CA ASP A 31 -9.59 -8.35 -24.50
C ASP A 31 -8.22 -8.90 -24.99
N LYS A 32 -7.18 -8.05 -25.07
CA LYS A 32 -5.80 -8.47 -25.39
C LYS A 32 -5.24 -9.49 -24.38
N LEU A 33 -5.54 -9.33 -23.09
CA LEU A 33 -5.12 -10.32 -22.09
C LEU A 33 -5.79 -11.67 -22.36
N ASN A 34 -7.08 -11.69 -22.71
CA ASN A 34 -7.77 -12.93 -23.06
C ASN A 34 -7.10 -13.62 -24.24
N GLU A 35 -6.81 -12.89 -25.32
CA GLU A 35 -6.10 -13.43 -26.49
C GLU A 35 -4.73 -14.00 -26.11
N ARG A 36 -3.97 -13.27 -25.27
CA ARG A 36 -2.64 -13.70 -24.81
C ARG A 36 -2.67 -14.94 -23.93
N LEU A 37 -3.81 -15.26 -23.30
CA LEU A 37 -3.97 -16.47 -22.50
C LEU A 37 -4.12 -17.72 -23.35
N ASP A 38 -4.71 -17.60 -24.52
CA ASP A 38 -4.79 -18.70 -25.48
C ASP A 38 -3.38 -19.11 -25.96
N GLU A 39 -2.46 -18.16 -26.00
CA GLU A 39 -1.08 -18.36 -26.47
C GLU A 39 -0.07 -18.67 -25.34
N LYS A 40 -0.40 -18.40 -24.08
CA LYS A 40 0.49 -18.60 -22.92
C LYS A 40 -0.09 -19.58 -21.89
N PRO A 41 0.19 -20.89 -22.01
CA PRO A 41 -0.31 -21.91 -21.09
C PRO A 41 0.08 -21.67 -19.63
N GLU A 42 1.28 -21.11 -19.39
CA GLU A 42 1.73 -20.80 -18.05
C GLU A 42 0.87 -19.70 -17.41
N LEU A 43 0.57 -18.61 -18.14
CA LEU A 43 -0.28 -17.54 -17.62
C LEU A 43 -1.71 -18.03 -17.35
N LEU A 44 -2.23 -18.92 -18.20
CA LEU A 44 -3.52 -19.58 -17.99
C LEU A 44 -3.54 -20.41 -16.70
N LYS A 45 -2.49 -21.18 -16.41
CA LYS A 45 -2.38 -21.93 -15.13
C LYS A 45 -2.42 -21.00 -13.92
N TRP A 46 -1.79 -19.83 -14.01
CA TRP A 46 -1.83 -18.82 -12.94
C TRP A 46 -3.25 -18.31 -12.69
N ILE A 47 -4.02 -18.03 -13.75
CA ILE A 47 -5.42 -17.60 -13.63
C ILE A 47 -6.33 -18.70 -13.08
N ILE A 48 -6.15 -19.93 -13.53
CA ILE A 48 -6.89 -21.07 -13.01
C ILE A 48 -6.61 -21.25 -11.51
N SER A 49 -5.33 -21.16 -11.10
CA SER A 49 -4.95 -21.25 -9.69
C SER A 49 -5.61 -20.15 -8.85
N LEU A 50 -5.62 -18.91 -9.35
CA LEU A 50 -6.29 -17.79 -8.72
C LEU A 50 -7.80 -18.02 -8.55
N ALA A 51 -8.45 -18.56 -9.59
CA ALA A 51 -9.87 -18.88 -9.56
C ALA A 51 -10.18 -19.96 -8.51
N LEU A 52 -9.34 -21.00 -8.41
CA LEU A 52 -9.49 -22.07 -7.43
C LEU A 52 -9.32 -21.56 -6.00
N ASP A 53 -8.31 -20.73 -5.72
CA ASP A 53 -8.08 -20.14 -4.40
C ASP A 53 -9.27 -19.26 -3.97
N ARG A 54 -9.82 -18.46 -4.89
CA ARG A 54 -10.99 -17.61 -4.61
C ARG A 54 -12.26 -18.40 -4.33
N VAL A 55 -12.50 -19.47 -5.09
CA VAL A 55 -13.64 -20.38 -4.84
C VAL A 55 -13.47 -21.08 -3.49
N GLY A 56 -12.24 -21.48 -3.14
CA GLY A 56 -11.91 -22.03 -1.82
C GLY A 56 -12.21 -21.06 -0.67
N ASP A 57 -11.94 -19.77 -0.88
CA ASP A 57 -12.26 -18.67 0.05
C ASP A 57 -13.76 -18.27 0.06
N ASN A 58 -14.63 -19.01 -0.64
CA ASN A 58 -16.05 -18.70 -0.79
C ASN A 58 -16.33 -17.31 -1.41
N LYS A 59 -15.39 -16.81 -2.22
CA LYS A 59 -15.51 -15.53 -2.96
C LYS A 59 -16.04 -15.81 -4.36
N SER A 60 -16.98 -14.98 -4.83
CA SER A 60 -17.47 -15.08 -6.21
C SER A 60 -16.35 -14.80 -7.21
N TRP A 61 -16.18 -15.67 -8.20
CA TRP A 61 -15.24 -15.46 -9.30
C TRP A 61 -15.98 -14.94 -10.54
N ASN A 62 -15.86 -13.64 -10.82
CA ASN A 62 -16.20 -13.07 -12.12
C ASN A 62 -14.92 -12.55 -12.77
N TYR A 63 -14.27 -13.45 -13.50
CA TYR A 63 -12.98 -13.21 -14.14
C TYR A 63 -12.89 -11.87 -14.88
N ARG A 64 -13.86 -11.56 -15.74
CA ARG A 64 -13.83 -10.33 -16.56
C ARG A 64 -13.91 -9.08 -15.70
N ARG A 65 -14.76 -9.08 -14.66
CA ARG A 65 -14.87 -7.96 -13.72
C ARG A 65 -13.58 -7.75 -12.96
N GLU A 66 -13.00 -8.82 -12.44
CA GLU A 66 -11.73 -8.77 -11.71
C GLU A 66 -10.59 -8.26 -12.59
N LEU A 67 -10.54 -8.68 -13.85
CA LEU A 67 -9.57 -8.12 -14.80
C LEU A 67 -9.76 -6.62 -14.99
N LEU A 68 -10.99 -6.14 -15.15
CA LEU A 68 -11.28 -4.71 -15.32
C LEU A 68 -10.97 -3.90 -14.05
N ASP A 69 -11.16 -4.48 -12.88
CA ASP A 69 -10.76 -3.87 -11.62
C ASP A 69 -9.23 -3.79 -11.51
N LEU A 70 -8.51 -4.84 -11.92
CA LEU A 70 -7.04 -4.83 -12.00
C LEU A 70 -6.51 -3.86 -13.04
N THR A 71 -7.13 -3.77 -14.23
CA THR A 71 -6.73 -2.74 -15.20
C THR A 71 -7.00 -1.35 -14.67
N SER A 72 -7.99 -1.16 -13.80
CA SER A 72 -8.18 0.15 -13.16
C SER A 72 -7.07 0.52 -12.17
N GLU A 73 -6.38 -0.46 -11.58
CA GLU A 73 -5.25 -0.23 -10.68
C GLU A 73 -3.99 0.25 -11.41
N ILE A 74 -3.71 -0.28 -12.61
CA ILE A 74 -2.47 0.07 -13.35
C ILE A 74 -2.39 1.56 -13.75
N PHE A 75 -3.55 2.24 -13.83
CA PHE A 75 -3.62 3.67 -14.14
C PHE A 75 -3.47 4.59 -12.91
N LYS A 76 -3.40 4.02 -11.70
CA LYS A 76 -3.32 4.82 -10.48
C LYS A 76 -1.87 5.18 -10.16
N GLU A 77 -1.67 6.37 -9.59
CA GLU A 77 -0.36 6.85 -9.13
C GLU A 77 0.38 5.85 -8.24
N ARG A 78 -0.35 5.13 -7.38
CA ARG A 78 0.20 4.10 -6.48
C ARG A 78 0.81 2.89 -7.20
N PHE A 79 0.53 2.70 -8.49
CA PHE A 79 1.09 1.61 -9.28
C PHE A 79 2.52 1.89 -9.74
N GLN A 80 2.91 3.17 -9.89
CA GLN A 80 4.21 3.55 -10.45
C GLN A 80 5.41 2.93 -9.74
N PRO A 81 5.49 2.91 -8.38
CA PRO A 81 6.62 2.29 -7.69
C PRO A 81 6.76 0.80 -8.00
N PHE A 82 5.62 0.11 -8.18
CA PHE A 82 5.61 -1.30 -8.55
C PHE A 82 6.06 -1.50 -9.99
N GLU A 83 5.58 -0.68 -10.93
CA GLU A 83 6.03 -0.73 -12.33
C GLU A 83 7.55 -0.49 -12.45
N ASN A 84 8.08 0.51 -11.74
CA ASN A 84 9.51 0.82 -11.75
C ASN A 84 10.34 -0.33 -11.18
N ALA A 85 9.93 -0.88 -10.04
CA ALA A 85 10.59 -2.05 -9.45
C ALA A 85 10.59 -3.25 -10.40
N LEU A 86 9.52 -3.46 -11.16
CA LEU A 86 9.45 -4.53 -12.15
C LEU A 86 10.37 -4.34 -13.36
N LYS A 87 10.68 -3.09 -13.73
CA LYS A 87 11.65 -2.79 -14.80
C LYS A 87 13.09 -3.11 -14.39
N GLU A 88 13.40 -2.97 -13.10
CA GLU A 88 14.72 -3.26 -12.53
C GLU A 88 14.94 -4.76 -12.27
N LEU A 89 13.86 -5.53 -12.12
CA LEU A 89 13.90 -6.95 -11.78
C LEU A 89 13.78 -7.83 -13.03
N ASP A 90 14.59 -8.90 -13.10
CA ASP A 90 14.45 -9.92 -14.15
C ASP A 90 13.10 -10.66 -14.00
N SER A 91 12.22 -10.44 -14.97
CA SER A 91 10.81 -10.83 -14.90
C SER A 91 10.52 -12.32 -15.14
N ALA A 92 11.53 -13.09 -15.59
CA ALA A 92 11.32 -14.46 -16.03
C ALA A 92 11.02 -15.42 -14.85
N THR A 93 11.78 -15.31 -13.75
CA THR A 93 11.61 -16.20 -12.59
C THR A 93 11.07 -15.51 -11.34
N LEU A 94 11.03 -14.17 -11.31
CA LEU A 94 10.68 -13.35 -10.15
C LEU A 94 9.47 -13.89 -9.37
N PHE A 95 8.35 -14.12 -10.04
CA PHE A 95 7.11 -14.53 -9.38
C PHE A 95 7.16 -15.99 -8.89
N GLN A 96 7.90 -16.87 -9.58
CA GLN A 96 8.10 -18.24 -9.11
C GLN A 96 9.00 -18.27 -7.88
N ASP A 97 10.06 -17.47 -7.88
CA ASP A 97 11.00 -17.39 -6.75
C ASP A 97 10.35 -16.72 -5.54
N LEU A 98 9.55 -15.66 -5.76
CA LEU A 98 8.76 -15.02 -4.72
C LEU A 98 7.71 -15.97 -4.13
N MET A 99 7.07 -16.80 -4.96
CA MET A 99 6.15 -17.85 -4.48
C MET A 99 6.87 -18.86 -3.58
N LYS A 100 8.04 -19.35 -4.01
CA LYS A 100 8.83 -20.32 -3.24
C LYS A 100 9.27 -19.71 -1.91
N LEU A 101 9.77 -18.47 -1.94
CA LEU A 101 10.26 -17.75 -0.76
C LEU A 101 9.13 -17.54 0.26
N THR A 102 7.98 -17.05 -0.20
CA THR A 102 6.84 -16.76 0.69
C THR A 102 6.25 -18.05 1.27
N ARG A 103 6.07 -19.10 0.47
CA ARG A 103 5.63 -20.42 0.98
C ARG A 103 6.61 -21.04 1.96
N ALA A 104 7.92 -20.96 1.69
CA ALA A 104 8.94 -21.45 2.61
C ALA A 104 8.91 -20.68 3.94
N ARG A 105 8.70 -19.36 3.91
CA ARG A 105 8.57 -18.55 5.13
C ARG A 105 7.31 -18.88 5.93
N ILE A 106 6.17 -19.09 5.25
CA ILE A 106 4.91 -19.52 5.87
C ILE A 106 5.09 -20.87 6.55
N ALA A 107 5.62 -21.86 5.82
CA ALA A 107 5.85 -23.20 6.35
C ALA A 107 6.86 -23.21 7.51
N TYR A 108 7.94 -22.42 7.42
CA TYR A 108 8.90 -22.27 8.52
C TYR A 108 8.23 -21.76 9.79
N PHE A 109 7.42 -20.70 9.68
CA PHE A 109 6.72 -20.16 10.83
C PHE A 109 5.75 -21.17 11.44
N GLU A 110 5.00 -21.86 10.60
CA GLU A 110 3.97 -22.80 11.04
C GLU A 110 4.55 -24.05 11.70
N GLU A 111 5.60 -24.64 11.12
CA GLU A 111 6.26 -25.81 11.70
C GLU A 111 7.06 -25.46 12.97
N ALA A 112 7.74 -24.31 13.00
CA ALA A 112 8.45 -23.87 14.20
C ALA A 112 7.50 -23.51 15.34
N GLY A 113 6.41 -22.78 15.06
CA GLY A 113 5.37 -22.46 16.05
C GLY A 113 4.69 -23.70 16.61
N LYS A 114 4.40 -24.69 15.76
CA LYS A 114 3.86 -25.99 16.17
C LYS A 114 4.83 -26.77 17.05
N THR A 115 6.12 -26.79 16.69
CA THR A 115 7.17 -27.48 17.46
C THR A 115 7.32 -26.88 18.85
N LEU A 116 7.47 -25.56 18.96
CA LEU A 116 7.55 -24.86 20.24
C LEU A 116 6.27 -25.03 21.07
N GLY A 117 5.11 -25.04 20.41
CA GLY A 117 3.82 -25.34 21.05
C GLY A 117 3.75 -26.76 21.62
N ALA A 118 4.30 -27.74 20.90
CA ALA A 118 4.39 -29.12 21.38
C ALA A 118 5.34 -29.27 22.57
N ASP A 119 6.47 -28.54 22.58
CA ASP A 119 7.39 -28.51 23.71
C ASP A 119 6.71 -27.94 24.97
N ALA A 120 5.99 -26.82 24.83
CA ALA A 120 5.22 -26.22 25.92
C ALA A 120 4.12 -27.16 26.44
N LEU A 121 3.42 -27.85 25.53
CA LEU A 121 2.42 -28.85 25.89
C LEU A 121 3.06 -30.02 26.65
N GLN A 122 4.22 -30.49 26.22
CA GLN A 122 4.92 -31.59 26.87
C GLN A 122 5.37 -31.22 28.30
N VAL A 123 5.87 -30.01 28.51
CA VAL A 123 6.23 -29.51 29.86
C VAL A 123 4.99 -29.44 30.75
N TRP A 124 3.88 -28.95 30.21
CA TRP A 124 2.59 -28.92 30.91
C TRP A 124 2.13 -30.32 31.32
N GLU A 125 2.10 -31.28 30.40
CA GLU A 125 1.64 -32.66 30.67
C GLU A 125 2.54 -33.40 31.66
N LYS A 126 3.87 -33.20 31.59
CA LYS A 126 4.84 -33.82 32.52
C LYS A 126 4.77 -33.26 33.93
N SER A 127 4.24 -32.04 34.12
CA SER A 127 4.18 -31.40 35.44
C SER A 127 3.24 -32.09 36.42
N GLY A 128 2.22 -32.78 35.91
CA GLY A 128 1.17 -33.43 36.72
C GLY A 128 0.21 -32.45 37.43
N VAL A 129 0.39 -31.13 37.26
CA VAL A 129 -0.47 -30.09 37.85
C VAL A 129 -1.87 -30.16 37.24
N GLN A 130 -2.89 -30.09 38.09
CA GLN A 130 -4.28 -30.11 37.64
C GLN A 130 -4.77 -28.69 37.31
N MET A 131 -5.65 -28.57 36.32
CA MET A 131 -6.24 -27.26 35.97
C MET A 131 -6.92 -26.57 37.16
N ASP A 132 -7.51 -27.33 38.09
CA ASP A 132 -8.15 -26.78 39.28
C ASP A 132 -7.20 -26.07 40.25
N GLU A 133 -5.90 -26.34 40.17
CA GLU A 133 -4.85 -25.66 40.95
C GLU A 133 -4.51 -24.27 40.39
N LEU A 134 -4.94 -23.97 39.16
CA LEU A 134 -4.62 -22.73 38.43
C LEU A 134 -5.77 -21.71 38.50
N LYS A 135 -5.40 -20.43 38.41
CA LYS A 135 -6.34 -19.31 38.31
C LYS A 135 -7.23 -19.49 37.07
N GLY A 136 -8.55 -19.34 37.26
CA GLY A 136 -9.51 -19.51 36.16
C GLY A 136 -9.78 -20.97 35.77
N LYS A 137 -9.11 -21.95 36.39
CA LYS A 137 -9.38 -23.39 36.26
C LYS A 137 -9.44 -23.84 34.79
N SER A 138 -10.59 -24.33 34.33
CA SER A 138 -10.82 -24.76 32.94
C SER A 138 -10.66 -23.65 31.89
N ARG A 139 -10.63 -22.38 32.31
CA ARG A 139 -10.43 -21.21 31.44
C ARG A 139 -8.98 -20.73 31.42
N HIS A 140 -8.07 -21.38 32.15
CA HIS A 140 -6.65 -21.00 32.16
C HIS A 140 -6.06 -21.12 30.74
N PRO A 141 -5.16 -20.22 30.31
CA PRO A 141 -4.55 -20.26 28.97
C PRO A 141 -3.93 -21.60 28.57
N PHE A 142 -3.41 -22.38 29.53
CA PHE A 142 -2.86 -23.72 29.29
C PHE A 142 -3.87 -24.73 28.73
N ALA A 143 -5.17 -24.52 28.93
CA ALA A 143 -6.20 -25.34 28.29
C ALA A 143 -6.14 -25.26 26.75
N LYS A 144 -5.46 -24.25 26.18
CA LYS A 144 -5.29 -24.07 24.74
C LYS A 144 -3.93 -24.53 24.20
N LEU A 145 -3.02 -25.06 25.03
CA LEU A 145 -1.70 -25.53 24.57
C LEU A 145 -1.82 -26.62 23.51
N HIS A 146 -2.81 -27.51 23.62
CA HIS A 146 -3.08 -28.52 22.60
C HIS A 146 -3.43 -27.91 21.23
N LYS A 147 -4.07 -26.73 21.20
CA LYS A 147 -4.39 -26.01 19.96
C LYS A 147 -3.14 -25.39 19.35
N LEU A 148 -2.27 -24.82 20.20
CA LEU A 148 -0.98 -24.29 19.75
C LEU A 148 -0.12 -25.40 19.15
N ALA A 149 -0.03 -26.57 19.82
CA ALA A 149 0.67 -27.75 19.31
C ALA A 149 0.03 -28.35 18.04
N ALA A 150 -1.24 -28.01 17.75
CA ALA A 150 -1.92 -28.36 16.50
C ALA A 150 -1.74 -27.31 15.39
N GLY A 151 -1.08 -26.17 15.66
CA GLY A 151 -0.81 -25.10 14.69
C GLY A 151 -1.79 -23.92 14.75
N ASP A 152 -2.73 -23.87 15.72
CA ASP A 152 -3.57 -22.69 15.94
C ASP A 152 -2.79 -21.63 16.72
N HIS A 153 -1.97 -20.86 16.00
CA HIS A 153 -1.09 -19.85 16.57
C HIS A 153 -1.83 -18.65 17.18
N ALA A 154 -3.11 -18.42 16.83
CA ALA A 154 -3.89 -17.29 17.35
C ALA A 154 -4.10 -17.37 18.88
N VAL A 155 -4.05 -18.59 19.45
CA VAL A 155 -4.22 -18.80 20.89
C VAL A 155 -3.04 -18.26 21.72
N PHE A 156 -1.90 -17.96 21.08
CA PHE A 156 -0.70 -17.47 21.78
C PHE A 156 -0.94 -16.13 22.50
N ILE A 157 -1.87 -15.30 22.01
CA ILE A 157 -2.26 -14.03 22.65
C ILE A 157 -2.70 -14.23 24.11
N ASP A 158 -3.37 -15.34 24.41
CA ASP A 158 -3.77 -15.64 25.79
C ASP A 158 -2.63 -16.17 26.64
N LEU A 159 -1.68 -16.91 26.04
CA LEU A 159 -0.50 -17.43 26.72
C LEU A 159 0.48 -16.31 27.10
N LYS A 160 0.56 -15.22 26.33
CA LYS A 160 1.38 -14.05 26.68
C LYS A 160 1.09 -13.49 28.08
N LYS A 161 -0.17 -13.58 28.54
CA LYS A 161 -0.58 -13.03 29.84
C LYS A 161 0.10 -13.72 31.03
N VAL A 162 0.48 -14.99 30.87
CA VAL A 162 1.09 -15.79 31.94
C VAL A 162 2.63 -15.72 31.92
N ILE A 163 3.24 -15.11 30.91
CA ILE A 163 4.70 -15.02 30.80
C ILE A 163 5.24 -14.05 31.85
N ASN A 164 6.23 -14.47 32.63
CA ASN A 164 6.82 -13.72 33.73
C ASN A 164 5.80 -13.21 34.77
N ASN A 165 4.62 -13.84 34.84
CA ASN A 165 3.54 -13.38 35.71
C ASN A 165 2.99 -14.52 36.60
N PRO A 166 3.64 -14.79 37.76
CA PRO A 166 3.18 -15.78 38.73
C PRO A 166 1.75 -15.56 39.23
N GLU A 167 1.26 -14.32 39.28
CA GLU A 167 -0.10 -14.00 39.75
C GLU A 167 -1.20 -14.50 38.80
N GLU A 168 -0.85 -14.79 37.55
CA GLU A 168 -1.77 -15.40 36.59
C GLU A 168 -1.86 -16.92 36.73
N TYR A 169 -0.91 -17.55 37.45
CA TYR A 169 -0.99 -18.99 37.78
C TYR A 169 -1.82 -19.19 39.05
N GLN A 170 -1.57 -18.41 40.11
CA GLN A 170 -2.31 -18.48 41.36
C GLN A 170 -2.52 -17.09 41.98
N LYS A 171 -3.68 -16.89 42.61
CA LYS A 171 -4.09 -15.59 43.16
C LYS A 171 -3.08 -15.08 44.20
N GLY A 172 -2.54 -13.88 43.97
CA GLY A 172 -1.59 -13.24 44.88
C GLY A 172 -0.14 -13.73 44.73
N GLY A 173 0.19 -14.50 43.69
CA GLY A 173 1.58 -14.86 43.35
C GLY A 173 2.25 -15.89 44.26
N ASN A 174 1.58 -16.33 45.33
CA ASN A 174 2.07 -17.37 46.23
C ASN A 174 1.86 -18.76 45.60
N LEU A 175 2.84 -19.19 44.80
CA LEU A 175 2.79 -20.47 44.11
C LEU A 175 2.96 -21.64 45.10
N THR A 176 2.10 -22.66 45.00
CA THR A 176 2.32 -23.95 45.66
C THR A 176 3.58 -24.62 45.10
N ALA A 177 4.21 -25.53 45.84
CA ALA A 177 5.44 -26.19 45.39
C ALA A 177 5.28 -26.90 44.03
N SER A 178 4.10 -27.48 43.76
CA SER A 178 3.74 -28.06 42.46
C SER A 178 3.74 -27.03 41.33
N VAL A 179 3.03 -25.92 41.51
CA VAL A 179 2.88 -24.86 40.51
C VAL A 179 4.17 -24.06 40.33
N ALA A 180 4.98 -23.88 41.39
CA ALA A 180 6.31 -23.28 41.28
C ALA A 180 7.26 -24.14 40.44
N GLY A 181 7.20 -25.47 40.60
CA GLY A 181 7.95 -26.41 39.76
C GLY A 181 7.57 -26.31 38.29
N LEU A 182 6.27 -26.26 37.99
CA LEU A 182 5.75 -26.01 36.64
C LEU A 182 6.23 -24.66 36.11
N TYR A 183 6.05 -23.58 36.86
CA TYR A 183 6.43 -22.22 36.45
C TYR A 183 7.90 -22.14 36.03
N ASN A 184 8.80 -22.70 36.83
CA ASN A 184 10.25 -22.69 36.53
C ASN A 184 10.61 -23.46 35.26
N GLN A 185 9.81 -24.45 34.86
CA GLN A 185 10.05 -25.25 33.65
C GLN A 185 9.34 -24.68 32.42
N ILE A 186 8.10 -24.21 32.56
CA ILE A 186 7.28 -23.75 31.44
C ILE A 186 7.56 -22.30 31.08
N ASN A 187 7.92 -21.43 32.04
CA ASN A 187 8.16 -20.02 31.76
C ASN A 187 9.30 -19.78 30.75
N PRO A 188 10.46 -20.48 30.82
CA PRO A 188 11.49 -20.39 29.78
C PRO A 188 10.97 -20.78 28.39
N VAL A 189 10.17 -21.85 28.29
CA VAL A 189 9.60 -22.31 27.01
C VAL A 189 8.59 -21.30 26.46
N LEU A 190 7.80 -20.66 27.32
CA LEU A 190 6.88 -19.60 26.92
C LEU A 190 7.63 -18.32 26.50
N LEU A 191 8.79 -18.04 27.09
CA LEU A 191 9.67 -16.95 26.66
C LEU A 191 10.26 -17.21 25.27
N ASP A 192 10.74 -18.43 25.02
CA ASP A 192 11.23 -18.83 23.69
C ASP A 192 10.12 -18.68 22.62
N LEU A 193 8.88 -19.04 22.98
CA LEU A 193 7.70 -18.77 22.15
C LEU A 193 7.50 -17.26 21.93
N GLU A 194 7.56 -16.44 22.98
CA GLU A 194 7.36 -14.98 22.83
C GLU A 194 8.43 -14.34 21.95
N ASP A 195 9.69 -14.72 22.12
CA ASP A 195 10.80 -14.23 21.31
C ASP A 195 10.61 -14.62 19.84
N PHE A 196 10.27 -15.89 19.57
CA PHE A 196 9.99 -16.37 18.23
C PHE A 196 8.82 -15.63 17.57
N PHE A 197 7.66 -15.58 18.25
CA PHE A 197 6.47 -14.91 17.72
C PHE A 197 6.71 -13.43 17.49
N SER A 198 7.40 -12.75 18.40
CA SER A 198 7.68 -11.32 18.27
C SER A 198 8.65 -11.02 17.12
N ALA A 199 9.63 -11.90 16.87
CA ALA A 199 10.61 -11.75 15.79
C ALA A 199 10.06 -12.12 14.39
N GLU A 200 9.21 -13.16 14.30
CA GLU A 200 8.83 -13.75 13.01
C GLU A 200 7.41 -13.40 12.54
N THR A 201 6.49 -12.95 13.42
CA THR A 201 5.09 -12.66 13.02
C THR A 201 5.02 -11.62 11.89
N GLY A 202 5.83 -10.56 11.93
CA GLY A 202 5.84 -9.56 10.87
C GLY A 202 6.23 -10.12 9.49
N LYS A 203 7.22 -11.03 9.46
CA LYS A 203 7.67 -11.70 8.23
C LYS A 203 6.63 -12.72 7.75
N TYR A 204 5.96 -13.40 8.67
CA TYR A 204 4.88 -14.34 8.37
C TYR A 204 3.68 -13.65 7.73
N GLU A 205 3.18 -12.57 8.34
CA GLU A 205 2.03 -11.83 7.82
C GLU A 205 2.36 -11.16 6.47
N MET A 206 3.59 -10.64 6.31
CA MET A 206 4.05 -10.15 5.02
C MET A 206 4.08 -11.27 3.96
N ALA A 207 4.63 -12.44 4.29
CA ALA A 207 4.70 -13.56 3.36
C ALA A 207 3.30 -14.05 2.96
N LYS A 208 2.35 -14.12 3.89
CA LYS A 208 0.94 -14.42 3.60
C LYS A 208 0.31 -13.37 2.69
N ALA A 209 0.45 -12.09 3.04
CA ALA A 209 -0.10 -11.01 2.24
C ALA A 209 0.44 -11.01 0.81
N ILE A 210 1.74 -11.26 0.63
CA ILE A 210 2.35 -11.39 -0.71
C ILE A 210 1.82 -12.63 -1.41
N ASN A 211 1.85 -13.80 -0.77
CA ASN A 211 1.45 -15.07 -1.40
C ASN A 211 -0.02 -15.05 -1.84
N THR A 212 -0.93 -14.50 -1.03
CA THR A 212 -2.35 -14.34 -1.38
C THR A 212 -2.54 -13.40 -2.57
N ASN A 213 -1.69 -12.38 -2.72
CA ASN A 213 -1.82 -11.38 -3.78
C ASN A 213 -0.88 -11.63 -4.98
N LEU A 214 -0.11 -12.70 -4.97
CA LEU A 214 0.96 -12.94 -5.95
C LEU A 214 0.42 -13.07 -7.37
N TYR A 215 -0.71 -13.76 -7.53
CA TYR A 215 -1.39 -13.90 -8.80
C TYR A 215 -1.84 -12.54 -9.37
N TYR A 216 -2.33 -11.64 -8.51
CA TYR A 216 -2.69 -10.28 -8.93
C TYR A 216 -1.48 -9.49 -9.39
N LEU A 217 -0.37 -9.57 -8.66
CA LEU A 217 0.87 -8.89 -9.02
C LEU A 217 1.38 -9.36 -10.39
N ARG A 218 1.31 -10.67 -10.68
CA ARG A 218 1.69 -11.20 -12.00
C ARG A 218 0.75 -10.72 -13.11
N LEU A 219 -0.57 -10.72 -12.87
CA LEU A 219 -1.54 -10.23 -13.84
C LEU A 219 -1.36 -8.73 -14.12
N MET A 220 -1.12 -7.93 -13.08
CA MET A 220 -0.84 -6.51 -13.25
C MET A 220 0.44 -6.27 -14.07
N GLN A 221 1.47 -7.11 -13.90
CA GLN A 221 2.69 -7.04 -14.71
C GLN A 221 2.41 -7.34 -16.19
N GLU A 222 1.64 -8.38 -16.52
CA GLU A 222 1.27 -8.65 -17.92
C GLU A 222 0.38 -7.54 -18.49
N MET A 223 -0.55 -7.00 -17.69
CA MET A 223 -1.37 -5.84 -18.10
C MET A 223 -0.52 -4.60 -18.37
N ALA A 224 0.52 -4.34 -17.58
CA ALA A 224 1.43 -3.23 -17.80
C ALA A 224 2.24 -3.40 -19.10
N SER A 225 2.65 -4.63 -19.42
CA SER A 225 3.25 -4.96 -20.72
C SER A 225 2.27 -4.68 -21.86
N LEU A 226 1.04 -5.19 -21.78
CA LEU A 226 0.01 -4.97 -22.79
C LEU A 226 -0.35 -3.49 -22.95
N LEU A 227 -0.28 -2.71 -21.87
CA LEU A 227 -0.49 -1.27 -21.91
C LEU A 227 0.63 -0.56 -22.66
N THR A 228 1.87 -1.03 -22.53
CA THR A 228 2.99 -0.54 -23.32
C THR A 228 2.76 -0.83 -24.81
N ASP A 229 2.40 -2.08 -25.14
CA ASP A 229 2.09 -2.50 -26.51
C ASP A 229 0.93 -1.66 -27.10
N TYR A 230 -0.13 -1.42 -26.32
CA TYR A 230 -1.27 -0.59 -26.73
C TYR A 230 -0.85 0.85 -27.06
N ARG A 231 0.02 1.46 -26.23
CA ARG A 231 0.52 2.82 -26.44
C ARG A 231 1.30 2.93 -27.75
N GLU A 232 2.18 1.96 -28.01
CA GLU A 232 3.00 1.91 -29.23
C GLU A 232 2.15 1.72 -30.49
N GLU A 233 1.26 0.70 -30.49
CA GLU A 233 0.41 0.38 -31.65
C GLU A 233 -0.55 1.52 -32.03
N ASN A 234 -1.12 2.20 -31.02
CA ASN A 234 -2.11 3.25 -31.24
C ASN A 234 -1.49 4.65 -31.33
N GLN A 235 -0.17 4.77 -31.16
CA GLN A 235 0.51 6.06 -30.95
C GLN A 235 -0.27 6.90 -29.92
N ALA A 236 -0.67 6.29 -28.81
CA ALA A 236 -1.58 6.90 -27.84
C ALA A 236 -0.82 7.33 -26.60
N LEU A 237 -1.00 8.59 -26.19
CA LEU A 237 -0.62 9.06 -24.87
C LEU A 237 -1.86 9.13 -24.00
N LEU A 238 -1.87 8.46 -22.85
CA LEU A 238 -3.02 8.51 -21.97
C LEU A 238 -3.00 9.78 -21.13
N ILE A 239 -4.18 10.27 -20.75
CA ILE A 239 -4.26 11.43 -19.85
C ILE A 239 -3.61 11.16 -18.49
N SER A 240 -3.63 9.91 -18.01
CA SER A 240 -2.91 9.48 -16.81
C SER A 240 -1.40 9.69 -16.97
N ASP A 241 -0.87 9.43 -18.17
CA ASP A 241 0.57 9.49 -18.48
C ASP A 241 1.10 10.92 -18.39
N ALA A 242 0.27 11.91 -18.71
CA ALA A 242 0.65 13.32 -18.62
C ALA A 242 1.13 13.74 -17.23
N GLN A 243 0.54 13.18 -16.17
CA GLN A 243 0.94 13.45 -14.79
C GLN A 243 2.30 12.84 -14.47
N PHE A 244 2.60 11.67 -15.04
CA PHE A 244 3.88 10.98 -14.82
C PHE A 244 5.02 11.58 -15.65
N LEU A 245 4.74 12.02 -16.89
CA LEU A 245 5.72 12.65 -17.77
C LEU A 245 6.30 13.93 -17.17
N LEU A 246 5.45 14.76 -16.53
CA LEU A 246 5.91 15.95 -15.83
C LEU A 246 6.83 15.60 -14.65
N LYS A 247 6.53 14.49 -13.93
CA LYS A 247 7.30 14.04 -12.78
C LYS A 247 8.65 13.44 -13.17
N GLY A 248 8.70 12.63 -14.23
CA GLY A 248 9.96 12.06 -14.73
C GLY A 248 10.95 13.16 -15.11
N ILE A 249 10.46 14.29 -15.63
CA ILE A 249 11.29 15.46 -15.93
C ILE A 249 11.77 16.18 -14.65
N THR A 250 10.94 16.27 -13.61
CA THR A 250 11.30 16.98 -12.37
C THR A 250 12.09 16.15 -11.36
N ALA A 251 11.98 14.81 -11.40
CA ALA A 251 12.58 13.90 -10.44
C ALA A 251 13.97 13.36 -10.85
N ASP A 252 14.17 13.03 -12.13
CA ASP A 252 15.45 12.47 -12.61
C ASP A 252 16.55 13.53 -12.81
N GLN A 253 16.21 14.82 -12.65
CA GLN A 253 17.17 15.91 -12.75
C GLN A 253 17.13 16.79 -11.50
N GLN A 254 17.76 16.30 -10.43
CA GLN A 254 18.23 17.16 -9.34
C GLN A 254 19.15 18.30 -9.83
N ASP A 255 19.69 18.21 -11.05
CA ASP A 255 20.60 19.23 -11.60
C ASP A 255 20.09 20.05 -12.80
N ASN A 256 18.97 19.72 -13.47
CA ASN A 256 18.44 20.66 -14.48
C ASN A 256 17.02 20.40 -15.05
N PRO A 257 15.95 20.78 -14.37
CA PRO A 257 14.63 20.84 -15.01
C PRO A 257 14.47 22.03 -16.00
N SER A 258 15.61 22.55 -16.52
CA SER A 258 15.79 23.78 -17.31
C SER A 258 14.83 23.96 -18.47
N PHE A 259 14.42 22.91 -19.18
CA PHE A 259 13.64 23.08 -20.41
C PHE A 259 12.14 23.28 -20.16
N ILE A 260 11.57 22.63 -19.12
CA ILE A 260 10.22 22.99 -18.65
C ILE A 260 10.26 24.43 -18.15
N TRP A 261 11.31 24.82 -17.42
CA TRP A 261 11.48 26.19 -16.91
C TRP A 261 11.60 27.23 -18.03
N GLU A 262 12.40 26.97 -19.06
CA GLU A 262 12.61 27.89 -20.18
C GLU A 262 11.30 28.14 -20.96
N LYS A 263 10.47 27.10 -21.14
CA LYS A 263 9.19 27.20 -21.86
C LYS A 263 8.01 27.65 -21.00
N MET A 264 7.88 27.16 -19.77
CA MET A 264 6.73 27.42 -18.88
C MET A 264 7.00 28.51 -17.86
N GLY A 265 8.16 28.47 -17.19
CA GLY A 265 8.54 29.43 -16.15
C GLY A 265 8.71 30.86 -16.70
N ASN A 266 9.09 31.01 -17.97
CA ASN A 266 9.06 32.31 -18.64
C ASN A 266 7.66 32.80 -19.02
N ARG A 267 6.72 31.87 -19.24
CA ARG A 267 5.37 32.20 -19.73
C ARG A 267 4.41 32.51 -18.60
N TYR A 268 4.44 31.74 -17.52
CA TYR A 268 3.54 31.90 -16.38
C TYR A 268 4.34 32.34 -15.17
N LYS A 269 4.01 33.53 -14.66
CA LYS A 269 4.64 34.11 -13.47
C LYS A 269 3.77 33.98 -12.23
N ASN A 270 2.45 33.86 -12.37
CA ASN A 270 1.52 33.72 -11.26
C ASN A 270 0.71 32.42 -11.40
N PHE A 271 0.61 31.66 -10.32
CA PHE A 271 -0.21 30.46 -10.23
C PHE A 271 -1.38 30.67 -9.26
N LEU A 272 -2.57 30.30 -9.71
CA LEU A 272 -3.78 30.28 -8.90
C LEU A 272 -4.27 28.84 -8.84
N PHE A 273 -4.28 28.28 -7.64
CA PHE A 273 -4.80 26.95 -7.36
C PHE A 273 -6.11 27.08 -6.61
N ASP A 274 -7.16 26.50 -7.17
CA ASP A 274 -8.49 26.38 -6.55
C ASP A 274 -8.75 24.91 -6.18
N GLU A 275 -9.66 24.67 -5.24
CA GLU A 275 -9.99 23.34 -4.71
C GLU A 275 -8.76 22.51 -4.30
N PHE A 276 -7.76 23.18 -3.72
CA PHE A 276 -6.44 22.59 -3.51
C PHE A 276 -6.43 21.39 -2.55
N GLN A 277 -7.46 21.21 -1.73
CA GLN A 277 -7.64 20.05 -0.87
C GLN A 277 -7.79 18.71 -1.62
N ASP A 278 -8.13 18.76 -2.91
CA ASP A 278 -8.31 17.58 -3.76
C ASP A 278 -7.10 17.29 -4.65
N THR A 279 -6.03 18.09 -4.52
CA THR A 279 -4.76 17.89 -5.23
C THR A 279 -4.10 16.57 -4.80
N SER A 280 -3.62 15.78 -5.76
CA SER A 280 -2.82 14.59 -5.48
C SER A 280 -1.38 14.94 -5.17
N SER A 281 -0.66 14.03 -4.49
CA SER A 281 0.77 14.23 -4.23
C SER A 281 1.57 14.37 -5.52
N PHE A 282 1.24 13.62 -6.58
CA PHE A 282 1.94 13.75 -7.87
C PHE A 282 1.67 15.10 -8.54
N GLN A 283 0.42 15.59 -8.49
CA GLN A 283 0.10 16.92 -9.01
C GLN A 283 0.91 17.99 -8.27
N TRP A 284 0.94 17.93 -6.94
CA TRP A 284 1.72 18.87 -6.14
C TRP A 284 3.22 18.79 -6.45
N ASP A 285 3.80 17.59 -6.46
CA ASP A 285 5.23 17.41 -6.74
C ASP A 285 5.61 17.94 -8.16
N ASN A 286 4.67 17.92 -9.12
CA ASN A 286 4.87 18.48 -10.46
C ASN A 286 4.82 20.02 -10.50
N PHE A 287 3.95 20.63 -9.68
CA PHE A 287 3.80 22.09 -9.63
C PHE A 287 4.80 22.76 -8.68
N LEU A 288 5.26 22.07 -7.64
CA LEU A 288 6.14 22.61 -6.61
C LEU A 288 7.37 23.31 -7.21
N PRO A 289 8.13 22.73 -8.16
CA PRO A 289 9.31 23.41 -8.66
C PRO A 289 8.99 24.56 -9.64
N LEU A 290 7.83 24.56 -10.33
CA LEU A 290 7.33 25.74 -11.05
C LEU A 290 7.09 26.89 -10.07
N LEU A 291 6.45 26.59 -8.94
CA LEU A 291 6.11 27.54 -7.91
C LEU A 291 7.38 28.11 -7.24
N GLN A 292 8.33 27.25 -6.87
CA GLN A 292 9.62 27.65 -6.30
C GLN A 292 10.41 28.57 -7.26
N ASN A 293 10.38 28.31 -8.56
CA ASN A 293 11.03 29.18 -9.55
C ASN A 293 10.38 30.58 -9.56
N THR A 294 9.04 30.68 -9.59
CA THR A 294 8.36 31.98 -9.56
C THR A 294 8.65 32.78 -8.29
N ILE A 295 8.71 32.10 -7.14
CA ILE A 295 9.06 32.72 -5.85
C ILE A 295 10.51 33.23 -5.87
N SER A 296 11.43 32.47 -6.46
CA SER A 296 12.84 32.84 -6.55
C SER A 296 13.10 34.00 -7.52
N GLU A 297 12.28 34.15 -8.57
CA GLU A 297 12.35 35.26 -9.53
C GLU A 297 11.67 36.55 -9.02
N ALA A 298 11.05 36.53 -7.84
CA ALA A 298 10.36 37.68 -7.27
C ALA A 298 11.34 38.85 -7.03
N ASN A 299 11.21 39.89 -7.86
CA ASN A 299 12.09 41.06 -7.86
C ASN A 299 11.41 42.34 -7.35
N GLY A 300 10.46 42.18 -6.41
CA GLY A 300 9.68 43.29 -5.85
C GLY A 300 8.54 43.80 -6.73
N LYS A 301 8.29 43.19 -7.90
CA LYS A 301 7.01 43.27 -8.62
C LYS A 301 6.14 42.09 -8.20
N LEU A 302 4.82 42.29 -8.05
CA LEU A 302 3.84 41.32 -7.59
C LEU A 302 3.91 40.00 -8.38
N ILE A 303 4.61 39.00 -7.83
CA ILE A 303 4.59 37.60 -8.27
C ILE A 303 3.85 36.80 -7.18
N ASP A 304 2.61 37.21 -6.91
CA ASP A 304 1.80 36.53 -5.90
C ASP A 304 1.23 35.25 -6.51
N ASN A 305 1.38 34.16 -5.77
CA ASN A 305 0.77 32.87 -6.07
C ASN A 305 -0.31 32.64 -5.03
N LEU A 306 -1.48 32.14 -5.46
CA LEU A 306 -2.62 31.93 -4.58
C LEU A 306 -2.98 30.45 -4.54
N ILE A 307 -3.12 29.93 -3.33
CA ILE A 307 -3.64 28.59 -3.07
C ILE A 307 -4.92 28.75 -2.24
N VAL A 308 -6.04 28.27 -2.78
CA VAL A 308 -7.35 28.30 -2.13
C VAL A 308 -7.86 26.88 -1.96
N GLY A 309 -8.44 26.58 -0.81
CA GLY A 309 -9.10 25.30 -0.54
C GLY A 309 -9.66 25.21 0.87
N ASP A 310 -10.43 24.15 1.14
CA ASP A 310 -10.98 23.85 2.46
C ASP A 310 -10.76 22.37 2.79
N VAL A 311 -9.93 22.09 3.81
CA VAL A 311 -9.66 20.72 4.27
C VAL A 311 -10.94 19.98 4.65
N LYS A 312 -11.96 20.69 5.17
CA LYS A 312 -13.25 20.09 5.54
C LYS A 312 -14.04 19.57 4.33
N GLN A 313 -13.73 20.06 3.13
CA GLN A 313 -14.40 19.69 1.88
C GLN A 313 -13.65 18.61 1.08
N SER A 314 -12.53 18.08 1.61
CA SER A 314 -11.79 17.03 0.91
C SER A 314 -12.56 15.70 0.92
N ILE A 315 -13.16 15.37 -0.23
CA ILE A 315 -13.95 14.14 -0.42
C ILE A 315 -13.40 13.22 -1.53
N TYR A 316 -12.35 13.64 -2.23
CA TYR A 316 -11.78 12.90 -3.37
C TYR A 316 -10.54 12.05 -3.02
N ARG A 317 -10.39 11.62 -1.77
CA ARG A 317 -9.29 10.72 -1.35
C ARG A 317 -9.20 9.43 -2.18
N TRP A 318 -10.34 8.92 -2.66
CA TRP A 318 -10.40 7.74 -3.53
C TRP A 318 -9.82 7.97 -4.94
N ARG A 319 -9.62 9.23 -5.35
CA ARG A 319 -8.91 9.66 -6.57
C ARG A 319 -7.49 10.18 -6.29
N ASN A 320 -6.90 9.77 -5.16
CA ASN A 320 -5.57 10.19 -4.70
C ASN A 320 -5.46 11.64 -4.20
N GLY A 321 -6.57 12.36 -4.00
CA GLY A 321 -6.54 13.67 -3.34
C GLY A 321 -5.97 13.56 -1.93
N ASP A 322 -5.01 14.44 -1.60
CA ASP A 322 -4.32 14.42 -0.32
C ASP A 322 -4.44 15.77 0.39
N TRP A 323 -5.47 15.89 1.23
CA TRP A 323 -5.73 17.08 2.05
C TRP A 323 -4.56 17.48 2.96
N ARG A 324 -3.63 16.56 3.25
CA ARG A 324 -2.41 16.87 4.03
C ARG A 324 -1.51 17.87 3.30
N ILE A 325 -1.60 17.92 1.97
CA ILE A 325 -0.92 18.92 1.13
C ILE A 325 -1.35 20.32 1.52
N LEU A 326 -2.66 20.58 1.52
CA LEU A 326 -3.20 21.87 1.97
C LEU A 326 -2.92 22.11 3.46
N LEU A 327 -3.09 21.10 4.32
CA LEU A 327 -2.97 21.30 5.76
C LEU A 327 -1.55 21.68 6.20
N HIS A 328 -0.50 21.02 5.68
CA HIS A 328 0.87 21.28 6.13
C HIS A 328 1.95 21.12 5.06
N LYS A 329 1.83 20.15 4.14
CA LYS A 329 2.95 19.83 3.23
C LYS A 329 3.28 20.97 2.26
N ALA A 330 2.29 21.64 1.67
CA ALA A 330 2.56 22.75 0.74
C ALA A 330 3.32 23.89 1.42
N LYS A 331 2.90 24.28 2.63
CA LYS A 331 3.57 25.31 3.42
C LYS A 331 5.01 24.93 3.79
N ALA A 332 5.22 23.66 4.16
CA ALA A 332 6.54 23.14 4.46
C ALA A 332 7.47 23.12 3.23
N ASP A 333 6.96 22.66 2.08
CA ASP A 333 7.73 22.51 0.84
C ASP A 333 8.09 23.87 0.19
N ILE A 334 7.22 24.87 0.30
CA ILE A 334 7.48 26.26 -0.17
C ILE A 334 8.38 27.03 0.81
N GLY A 335 8.37 26.65 2.09
CA GLY A 335 9.03 27.34 3.19
C GLY A 335 8.12 28.35 3.87
N ASN A 336 8.00 28.25 5.20
CA ASN A 336 7.08 29.05 6.01
C ASN A 336 7.21 30.57 5.84
N HIS A 337 8.39 31.07 5.48
CA HIS A 337 8.65 32.51 5.31
C HIS A 337 8.11 33.07 3.98
N ASN A 338 7.81 32.20 3.02
CA ASN A 338 7.27 32.56 1.71
C ASN A 338 5.73 32.45 1.66
N VAL A 339 5.09 32.09 2.77
CA VAL A 339 3.66 31.76 2.82
C VAL A 339 2.93 32.65 3.82
N GLU A 340 2.05 33.49 3.30
CA GLU A 340 1.02 34.16 4.08
C GLU A 340 -0.24 33.28 4.11
N SER A 341 -0.78 33.04 5.30
CA SER A 341 -1.98 32.21 5.50
C SER A 341 -3.13 33.08 5.95
N ASP A 342 -4.27 32.97 5.28
CA ASP A 342 -5.49 33.71 5.59
C ASP A 342 -6.72 32.78 5.54
N SER A 343 -7.79 33.15 6.24
CA SER A 343 -9.04 32.39 6.32
C SER A 343 -10.26 33.28 6.18
N LEU A 344 -11.18 32.90 5.30
CA LEU A 344 -12.45 33.59 5.11
C LEU A 344 -13.47 33.13 6.16
N GLU A 345 -13.79 34.00 7.12
CA GLU A 345 -14.72 33.69 8.22
C GLU A 345 -16.19 33.88 7.84
N GLU A 346 -16.48 34.74 6.86
CA GLU A 346 -17.85 35.10 6.49
C GLU A 346 -18.44 34.15 5.43
N ASN A 347 -19.65 33.65 5.68
CA ASN A 347 -20.40 32.85 4.73
C ASN A 347 -21.44 33.72 4.00
N TYR A 348 -21.25 33.92 2.70
CA TYR A 348 -22.19 34.67 1.85
C TYR A 348 -23.21 33.77 1.12
N ARG A 349 -23.20 32.46 1.37
CA ARG A 349 -23.98 31.46 0.59
C ARG A 349 -25.26 31.04 1.28
N SER A 350 -25.27 30.96 2.61
CA SER A 350 -26.32 30.26 3.38
C SER A 350 -26.96 31.16 4.43
N ALA A 351 -28.23 30.88 4.76
CA ALA A 351 -28.91 31.53 5.86
C ALA A 351 -28.37 31.03 7.22
N ALA A 352 -28.48 31.88 8.26
CA ALA A 352 -27.97 31.60 9.61
C ALA A 352 -28.39 30.22 10.14
N ASN A 353 -29.66 29.83 9.99
CA ASN A 353 -30.16 28.54 10.46
C ASN A 353 -29.43 27.31 9.88
N ILE A 354 -28.88 27.40 8.66
CA ILE A 354 -28.10 26.31 8.04
C ILE A 354 -26.68 26.28 8.62
N ILE A 355 -26.12 27.46 8.91
CA ILE A 355 -24.79 27.60 9.50
C ILE A 355 -24.82 27.10 10.95
N ASP A 356 -25.82 27.53 11.74
CA ASP A 356 -25.97 27.16 13.15
C ASP A 356 -26.27 25.67 13.38
N PHE A 357 -26.77 24.97 12.34
CA PHE A 357 -27.03 23.54 12.41
C PHE A 357 -25.77 22.67 12.27
N ASN A 358 -24.76 23.13 11.52
CA ASN A 358 -23.51 22.41 11.25
C ASN A 358 -22.44 22.72 12.29
#